data_AF-A0A942AW21-F1
#
_entry.id   AF-A0A942AW21-F1
#
_cell.length_a   1.000
_cell.length_b   1.000
_cell.length_c   1.000
_cell.angle_alpha   90.00
_cell.angle_beta   90.00
_cell.angle_gamma   90.00
#
_symmetry.space_group_name_H-M   'P 1'
#
loop_
_entity.id
_entity.type
_entity.pdbx_description
1 polymer ?
#
loop_
_entity_poly.entity_id
_entity_poly.type
_entity_poly.pdbx_seq_one_letter_code
_entity_poly.pdbx_strand_id
1 'polypeptide(L)'
;MLIDKEGNKYCSAHCEANSNIVCPVCGKGHIVKRVAKRGKTAGNVFYACDQFPRCKALFVDMPTSEHCEICNSVMLKNKDGQLYCSNSECPNNKQR
;
A
#
# COMPACT_ATOMS: atom_id res chain seq x y z
N MET A 1 -23.76 11.97 3.06
CA MET A 1 -22.67 11.54 3.96
C MET A 1 -23.31 10.71 5.05
N LEU A 2 -23.02 9.42 5.10
CA LEU A 2 -23.55 8.56 6.15
C LEU A 2 -22.45 8.35 7.20
N ILE A 3 -22.88 8.36 8.46
CA ILE A 3 -22.04 8.15 9.63
C ILE A 3 -22.44 6.78 10.16
N ASP A 4 -21.50 5.84 10.29
CA ASP A 4 -21.80 4.56 10.95
C ASP A 4 -21.96 4.75 12.46
N LYS A 5 -22.39 3.71 13.18
CA LYS A 5 -22.66 3.77 14.62
C LYS A 5 -21.43 4.06 15.49
N GLU A 6 -20.22 3.98 14.93
CA GLU A 6 -18.93 4.34 15.53
C GLU A 6 -18.41 5.70 15.05
N GLY A 7 -19.17 6.44 14.23
CA GLY A 7 -18.87 7.84 13.91
C GLY A 7 -18.01 8.08 12.67
N ASN A 8 -17.67 7.05 11.88
CA ASN A 8 -16.86 7.27 10.68
C ASN A 8 -17.71 7.77 9.51
N LYS A 9 -17.16 8.71 8.76
CA LYS A 9 -17.84 9.39 7.66
C LYS A 9 -17.55 8.66 6.34
N TYR A 10 -18.58 8.16 5.68
CA TYR A 10 -18.49 7.55 4.35
C TYR A 10 -19.25 8.39 3.31
N CYS A 11 -18.65 8.52 2.12
CA CYS A 11 -19.25 9.21 0.98
C CYS A 11 -20.07 8.22 0.16
N SER A 12 -21.33 8.57 -0.13
CA SER A 12 -22.42 7.65 -0.48
C SER A 12 -22.49 7.21 -1.96
N ALA A 13 -21.43 7.36 -2.77
CA ALA A 13 -21.51 7.02 -4.21
C ALA A 13 -20.16 6.74 -4.93
N HIS A 14 -19.15 6.19 -4.25
CA HIS A 14 -17.99 5.62 -4.95
C HIS A 14 -17.55 4.33 -4.24
N CYS A 15 -17.97 3.18 -4.79
CA CYS A 15 -17.69 1.86 -4.25
C CYS A 15 -16.18 1.57 -4.18
N GLU A 16 -15.77 1.20 -2.97
CA GLU A 16 -14.84 0.11 -2.63
C GLU A 16 -13.39 0.16 -3.16
N ALA A 17 -12.47 0.37 -2.21
CA ALA A 17 -11.52 -0.67 -1.81
C ALA A 17 -10.59 -0.10 -0.72
N ASN A 18 -11.07 -0.04 0.52
CA ASN A 18 -10.12 -0.15 1.62
C ASN A 18 -9.56 -1.57 1.51
N SER A 19 -8.34 -1.73 1.01
CA SER A 19 -7.65 -3.00 1.14
C SER A 19 -7.56 -3.27 2.63
N ASN A 20 -8.16 -4.37 3.10
CA ASN A 20 -8.06 -4.87 4.48
C ASN A 20 -6.63 -5.35 4.82
N ILE A 21 -5.61 -4.82 4.14
CA ILE A 21 -4.21 -5.09 4.37
C ILE A 21 -3.72 -4.14 5.44
N VAL A 22 -3.41 -4.69 6.60
CA VAL A 22 -2.73 -3.98 7.68
C VAL A 22 -1.35 -3.55 7.18
N CYS A 23 -0.96 -2.31 7.46
CA CYS A 23 0.33 -1.78 7.06
C CYS A 23 1.46 -2.60 7.69
N PRO A 24 2.32 -3.27 6.89
CA PRO A 24 3.40 -4.10 7.42
C PRO A 24 4.51 -3.29 8.11
N VAL A 25 4.55 -1.97 7.89
CA VAL A 25 5.56 -1.07 8.48
C VAL A 25 5.17 -0.61 9.88
N CYS A 26 3.91 -0.26 10.11
CA CYS A 26 3.47 0.31 11.39
C CYS A 26 2.51 -0.58 12.18
N GLY A 27 1.91 -1.59 11.56
CA GLY A 27 0.99 -2.55 12.18
C GLY A 27 -0.34 -1.96 12.69
N LYS A 28 -0.57 -0.66 12.55
CA LYS A 28 -1.72 0.06 13.14
C LYS A 28 -2.67 0.68 12.11
N GLY A 29 -2.18 0.92 10.90
CA GLY A 29 -2.94 1.49 9.81
C GLY A 29 -3.29 0.46 8.74
N HIS A 30 -4.05 0.90 7.75
CA HIS A 30 -4.39 0.13 6.57
C HIS A 30 -3.69 0.70 5.34
N ILE A 31 -3.31 -0.19 4.44
CA ILE A 31 -2.83 0.20 3.13
C ILE A 31 -4.04 0.56 2.27
N VAL A 32 -3.99 1.73 1.64
CA VAL A 32 -5.01 2.22 0.72
C VAL A 32 -4.40 2.48 -0.64
N LYS A 33 -5.14 2.09 -1.68
CA LYS A 33 -4.79 2.39 -3.07
C LYS A 33 -5.08 3.86 -3.37
N ARG A 34 -4.07 4.58 -3.84
CA ARG A 34 -4.16 6.00 -4.21
C ARG A 34 -3.57 6.22 -5.60
N VAL A 35 -3.98 7.31 -6.24
CA VAL A 35 -3.41 7.75 -7.51
C VAL A 35 -2.56 8.98 -7.25
N ALA A 36 -1.34 8.97 -7.76
CA ALA A 36 -0.42 10.08 -7.61
C ALA A 36 -0.98 11.30 -8.36
N LYS A 37 -1.16 12.41 -7.64
CA LYS A 37 -1.78 13.62 -8.20
C LYS A 37 -0.78 14.59 -8.83
N ARG A 38 0.51 14.51 -8.45
CA ARG A 38 1.56 15.47 -8.83
C ARG A 38 2.92 14.76 -8.91
N GLY A 39 3.84 15.31 -9.72
CA GLY A 39 5.21 14.81 -9.88
C GLY A 39 5.41 13.85 -11.06
N LYS A 40 6.60 13.26 -11.18
CA LYS A 40 6.98 12.35 -12.29
C LYS A 40 6.12 11.09 -12.37
N THR A 41 5.53 10.67 -11.26
CA THR A 41 4.65 9.50 -11.16
C THR A 41 3.17 9.86 -11.18
N ALA A 42 2.80 11.11 -11.48
CA ALA A 42 1.41 11.52 -11.55
C ALA A 42 0.60 10.64 -12.53
N GLY A 43 -0.59 10.22 -12.11
CA GLY A 43 -1.42 9.26 -12.83
C GLY A 43 -1.15 7.79 -12.48
N ASN A 44 -0.01 7.46 -11.88
CA ASN A 44 0.27 6.10 -11.44
C ASN A 44 -0.47 5.79 -10.13
N VAL A 45 -0.91 4.54 -10.04
CA VAL A 45 -1.44 3.98 -8.80
C VAL A 45 -0.29 3.65 -7.87
N PHE A 46 -0.47 3.94 -6.58
CA PHE A 46 0.44 3.52 -5.51
C PHE A 46 -0.37 3.13 -4.27
N TYR A 47 0.24 2.36 -3.39
CA TYR A 47 -0.34 1.90 -2.14
C TYR A 47 0.33 2.62 -0.99
N ALA A 48 -0.45 3.25 -0.11
CA ALA A 48 0.09 4.03 1.00
C ALA A 48 -0.67 3.77 2.29
N CYS A 49 0.00 3.92 3.42
CA CYS A 49 -0.69 3.86 4.71
C CYS A 49 -1.64 5.06 4.88
N ASP A 50 -2.83 4.81 5.39
CA ASP A 50 -3.82 5.83 5.75
C ASP A 50 -3.35 6.74 6.90
N GLN A 51 -2.42 6.25 7.74
CA GLN A 51 -1.88 6.97 8.90
C GLN A 51 -0.83 8.04 8.56
N PHE A 52 -0.75 8.53 7.33
CA PHE A 52 0.14 9.66 7.00
C PHE A 52 -0.28 10.93 7.78
N PRO A 53 0.64 11.72 8.37
CA PRO A 53 2.10 11.69 8.25
C PRO A 53 2.84 10.78 9.25
N ARG A 54 2.12 10.12 10.17
CA ARG A 54 2.71 9.24 11.20
C ARG A 54 3.38 8.02 10.57
N CYS A 55 2.80 7.46 9.51
CA CYS A 55 3.38 6.40 8.72
C CYS A 55 3.61 6.88 7.28
N LYS A 56 4.87 6.85 6.83
CA LYS A 56 5.29 7.23 5.46
C LYS A 56 5.45 6.02 4.53
N ALA A 57 4.85 4.89 4.90
CA ALA A 57 4.89 3.68 4.07
C ALA A 57 4.20 3.96 2.72
N LEU A 58 4.97 3.74 1.66
CA LEU A 58 4.61 3.98 0.26
C LEU A 58 5.13 2.80 -0.54
N PHE A 59 4.26 2.18 -1.33
CA PHE A 59 4.56 1.02 -2.14
C PHE A 59 4.03 1.24 -3.56
N VAL A 60 4.79 0.81 -4.55
CA VAL A 60 4.41 0.95 -5.98
C VAL A 60 3.33 -0.07 -6.31
N ASP A 61 3.47 -1.29 -5.78
CA ASP A 61 2.51 -2.39 -5.90
C ASP A 61 1.96 -2.85 -4.55
N MET A 62 1.09 -3.86 -4.57
CA MET A 62 0.38 -4.33 -3.38
C MET A 62 1.38 -4.95 -2.40
N PRO A 63 1.53 -4.40 -1.18
CA PRO A 63 2.39 -5.01 -0.18
C PRO A 63 1.77 -6.30 0.36
N THR A 64 2.60 -7.29 0.63
CA THR A 64 2.19 -8.53 1.27
C THR A 64 2.62 -8.57 2.74
N SER A 65 2.16 -9.59 3.46
CA SER A 65 2.63 -9.91 4.82
C SER A 65 4.06 -10.49 4.83
N GLU A 66 4.60 -10.83 3.66
CA GLU A 66 5.89 -11.48 3.52
C GLU A 66 7.04 -10.46 3.57
N HIS A 67 8.13 -10.86 4.20
CA HIS A 67 9.36 -10.08 4.29
C HIS A 67 10.47 -10.81 3.54
N CYS A 68 11.36 -10.03 2.93
CA CYS A 68 12.50 -10.58 2.22
C CYS A 68 13.51 -11.17 3.20
N GLU A 69 13.89 -12.43 3.05
CA GLU A 69 14.86 -13.10 3.94
C GLU A 69 16.27 -12.48 3.92
N ILE A 70 16.60 -11.71 2.87
CA ILE A 70 17.94 -11.14 2.66
C ILE A 70 18.07 -9.76 3.30
N CYS A 71 17.07 -8.90 3.12
CA CYS A 71 17.13 -7.50 3.56
C CYS A 71 15.99 -7.11 4.51
N ASN A 72 15.15 -8.06 4.89
CA ASN A 72 13.99 -7.90 5.76
C ASN A 72 12.98 -6.82 5.31
N SER A 73 13.03 -6.43 4.04
CA SER A 73 12.10 -5.46 3.45
C SER A 73 10.81 -6.14 3.01
N VAL A 74 9.72 -5.38 3.00
CA VAL A 74 8.39 -5.88 2.61
C VAL A 74 8.42 -6.38 1.16
N MET A 75 7.79 -7.52 0.93
CA MET A 75 7.60 -8.06 -0.42
C MET A 75 6.36 -7.43 -1.05
N LEU A 76 6.47 -7.07 -2.33
CA LEU A 76 5.39 -6.51 -3.14
C LEU A 76 4.92 -7.55 -4.14
N LYS A 77 3.62 -7.53 -4.43
CA LYS A 77 2.99 -8.41 -5.41
C LYS A 77 2.64 -7.65 -6.67
N ASN A 78 3.27 -8.05 -7.78
CA ASN A 78 2.95 -7.54 -9.12
C ASN A 78 1.54 -7.95 -9.56
N LYS A 79 1.06 -7.35 -10.65
CA LYS A 79 -0.25 -7.69 -11.26
C LYS A 79 -0.32 -9.15 -11.69
N ASP A 80 0.79 -9.74 -12.12
CA ASP A 80 0.95 -11.15 -12.48
C ASP A 80 0.98 -12.09 -11.27
N GLY A 81 0.98 -11.53 -10.06
CA GLY A 81 1.00 -12.26 -8.81
C GLY A 81 2.38 -12.68 -8.31
N GLN A 82 3.45 -12.31 -9.03
CA GLN A 82 4.83 -12.54 -8.62
C GLN A 82 5.22 -11.63 -7.45
N LEU A 83 5.94 -12.21 -6.47
CA LEU A 83 6.47 -11.48 -5.32
C LEU A 83 7.89 -11.00 -5.60
N TYR A 84 8.15 -9.73 -5.32
CA TYR A 84 9.47 -9.13 -5.44
C TYR A 84 9.76 -8.22 -4.24
N CYS A 85 11.04 -8.05 -3.92
CA CYS A 85 11.43 -7.21 -2.79
C CYS A 85 11.16 -5.72 -3.08
N SER A 86 10.62 -4.96 -2.11
CA SER A 86 10.44 -3.51 -2.27
C SER A 86 11.75 -2.72 -2.35
N ASN A 87 12.85 -3.27 -1.84
CA ASN A 87 14.16 -2.61 -1.81
C ASN A 87 14.86 -2.76 -3.17
N SER A 88 15.13 -1.66 -3.87
CA SER A 88 15.80 -1.65 -5.18
C SER A 88 17.22 -2.22 -5.18
N GLU A 89 17.90 -2.22 -4.03
CA GLU A 89 19.27 -2.73 -3.91
C GLU A 89 19.31 -4.22 -3.52
N CYS A 90 18.16 -4.84 -3.28
CA CYS A 90 18.11 -6.25 -2.89
C CYS A 90 18.17 -7.17 -4.12
N PRO A 91 18.96 -8.27 -4.10
CA PRO A 91 18.98 -9.24 -5.20
C PRO A 91 17.61 -9.93 -5.46
N ASN A 92 16.71 -9.91 -4.49
CA ASN A 92 15.32 -10.38 -4.62
C ASN A 92 14.36 -9.32 -5.22
N ASN A 93 14.87 -8.15 -5.62
CA ASN A 93 14.12 -7.16 -6.41
C ASN A 93 14.14 -7.54 -7.91
N LYS A 94 13.63 -8.74 -8.23
CA LYS A 94 13.44 -9.17 -9.61
C LYS A 94 12.01 -8.82 -10.02
N GLN A 95 11.83 -7.60 -10.51
CA GLN A 95 10.56 -7.13 -11.07
C GLN A 95 10.26 -7.72 -12.47
N ARG A 96 11.00 -8.75 -12.90
CA ARG A 96 11.02 -9.24 -14.27
C ARG A 96 11.36 -10.72 -14.38
#